data_AF-A0A2W6BBS7-F1
#
_entry.id   AF-A0A2W6BBS7-F1
#
_cell.length_a   1.000
_cell.length_b   1.000
_cell.length_c   1.000
_cell.angle_alpha   90.00
_cell.angle_beta   90.00
_cell.angle_gamma   90.00
#
_symmetry.space_group_name_H-M   'P 1'
#
loop_
_entity.id
_entity.type
_entity.pdbx_description
1 polymer ?
#
loop_
_entity_poly.entity_id
_entity_poly.type
_entity_poly.pdbx_seq_one_letter_code
_entity_poly.pdbx_strand_id
1 'polypeptide(L)' 'MIKNEESYQATKEWIICFGEQLATPLPENDPIDPRARQIQRDAIKSMIENLRAQVAEYEARQQQLQPAGRG' A
#
# COMPACT_ATOMS: atom_id res chain seq x y z
N MET A 1 2.50 -10.05 6.32
CA MET A 1 3.89 -9.79 6.75
C MET A 1 4.82 -10.16 5.60
N ILE A 2 5.59 -9.20 5.09
CA ILE A 2 6.51 -9.37 3.95
C ILE A 2 7.72 -10.19 4.40
N LYS A 3 8.07 -11.26 3.66
CA LYS A 3 9.11 -12.23 4.06
C LYS A 3 10.31 -12.27 3.11
N ASN A 4 10.17 -11.75 1.90
CA ASN A 4 11.19 -11.80 0.85
C ASN A 4 11.07 -10.57 -0.06
N GLU A 5 12.10 -10.33 -0.87
CA GLU A 5 12.19 -9.16 -1.75
C GLU A 5 11.10 -9.13 -2.83
N GLU A 6 10.71 -10.29 -3.37
CA GLU A 6 9.62 -10.40 -4.34
C GLU A 6 8.29 -9.90 -3.73
N SER A 7 7.98 -10.33 -2.51
CA SER A 7 6.79 -9.86 -1.77
C SER A 7 6.87 -8.37 -1.45
N TYR A 8 8.07 -7.84 -1.21
CA TYR A 8 8.28 -6.41 -0.98
C TYR A 8 8.00 -5.59 -2.25
N GLN A 9 8.57 -6.00 -3.39
CA GLN A 9 8.35 -5.32 -4.66
C GLN A 9 6.88 -5.39 -5.07
N ALA A 10 6.27 -6.58 -5.02
CA ALA A 10 4.86 -6.74 -5.27
C ALA A 10 4.04 -5.79 -4.39
N THR A 11 4.28 -5.79 -3.07
CA THR A 11 3.54 -4.92 -2.13
C THR A 11 3.65 -3.43 -2.49
N LYS A 12 4.81 -2.97 -2.97
CA LYS A 12 4.98 -1.60 -3.45
C LYS A 12 4.17 -1.32 -4.70
N GLU A 13 4.13 -2.24 -5.66
CA GLU A 13 3.28 -2.13 -6.85
C GLU A 13 1.80 -2.08 -6.47
N TRP A 14 1.36 -2.91 -5.51
CA TRP A 14 -0.01 -2.85 -4.99
C TRP A 14 -0.33 -1.47 -4.39
N ILE A 15 0.57 -0.90 -3.58
CA ILE A 15 0.40 0.45 -3.00
C ILE A 15 0.23 1.51 -4.09
N ILE A 16 1.03 1.43 -5.17
CA ILE A 16 0.96 2.36 -6.30
C ILE A 16 -0.39 2.21 -7.02
N CYS A 17 -0.74 0.99 -7.41
CA CYS A 17 -1.98 0.68 -8.13
C CYS A 17 -3.23 1.14 -7.36
N PHE A 18 -3.30 0.86 -6.06
CA PHE A 18 -4.41 1.35 -5.22
C PHE A 18 -4.39 2.87 -5.05
N GLY A 19 -3.20 3.48 -5.01
CA GLY A 19 -3.04 4.93 -4.99
C GLY A 19 -3.60 5.60 -6.25
N GLU A 20 -3.31 5.04 -7.43
CA GLU A 20 -3.84 5.51 -8.71
C GLU A 20 -5.36 5.32 -8.80
N GLN A 21 -5.89 4.22 -8.28
CA GLN A 21 -7.33 3.99 -8.20
C GLN A 21 -8.04 5.04 -7.35
N LEU A 22 -7.42 5.49 -6.25
CA LEU A 22 -7.94 6.58 -5.43
C LEU A 22 -7.76 7.95 -6.10
N ALA A 23 -6.68 8.17 -6.84
CA ALA A 23 -6.45 9.41 -7.58
C ALA A 23 -7.41 9.59 -8.76
N THR A 24 -7.93 8.47 -9.29
CA THR A 24 -8.86 8.49 -10.42
C THR A 24 -10.18 9.14 -10.00
N PRO A 25 -10.64 10.19 -10.72
CA PRO A 25 -11.90 10.84 -10.45
C PRO A 25 -13.07 9.88 -10.69
N LEU A 26 -14.12 10.03 -9.89
CA LEU A 26 -15.31 9.19 -10.00
C LEU A 26 -16.01 9.51 -11.34
N PRO A 27 -16.47 8.50 -12.11
CA PRO A 27 -17.31 8.74 -13.27
C PRO A 27 -18.59 9.46 -12.85
N GLU A 28 -19.00 10.44 -13.66
CA GLU A 28 -20.18 11.30 -13.39
C GLU A 28 -21.49 10.50 -13.30
N ASN A 29 -21.57 9.37 -14.00
CA ASN A 29 -22.72 8.46 -14.00
C ASN A 29 -22.38 7.15 -13.30
N ASP A 30 -21.83 7.23 -12.10
CA ASP A 30 -21.56 6.01 -11.35
C ASP A 30 -22.85 5.39 -10.82
N PRO A 31 -23.12 4.10 -11.11
CA PRO A 31 -24.32 3.43 -10.62
C PRO A 31 -24.26 3.09 -9.13
N ILE A 32 -23.11 3.29 -8.46
CA ILE A 32 -22.92 2.99 -7.04
C ILE A 32 -23.31 4.21 -6.21
N ASP A 33 -24.05 3.96 -5.13
CA ASP A 33 -24.38 4.98 -4.14
C ASP A 33 -23.12 5.70 -3.62
N PRO A 34 -23.11 7.05 -3.54
CA PRO A 34 -21.94 7.81 -3.14
C PRO A 34 -21.42 7.43 -1.74
N ARG A 35 -22.30 7.01 -0.83
CA ARG A 35 -21.90 6.55 0.51
C ARG A 35 -21.19 5.20 0.44
N ALA A 36 -21.72 4.26 -0.35
CA ALA A 36 -21.06 2.97 -0.57
C ALA A 36 -19.69 3.17 -1.23
N ARG A 37 -19.58 4.13 -2.17
CA ARG A 37 -18.31 4.51 -2.80
C ARG A 37 -17.32 5.08 -1.80
N GLN A 38 -17.77 5.93 -0.90
CA GLN A 38 -16.92 6.51 0.15
C GLN A 38 -16.37 5.41 1.07
N ILE A 39 -17.20 4.43 1.45
CA ILE A 39 -16.77 3.28 2.25
C ILE A 39 -15.69 2.47 1.52
N GLN A 40 -15.86 2.22 0.21
CA GLN A 40 -14.83 1.52 -0.58
C GLN A 40 -13.52 2.30 -0.64
N ARG A 41 -13.59 3.62 -0.88
CA ARG A 41 -12.39 4.48 -0.90
C ARG A 41 -11.69 4.50 0.47
N ASP A 42 -12.45 4.51 1.56
CA ASP A 42 -11.91 4.45 2.92
C ASP A 42 -11.24 3.11 3.22
N ALA A 43 -11.88 2.00 2.83
CA ALA A 43 -11.30 0.66 2.94
C ALA A 43 -9.99 0.53 2.14
N ILE A 44 -9.93 1.07 0.93
CA ILE A 44 -8.70 1.08 0.11
C ILE A 44 -7.61 1.91 0.79
N LYS A 45 -7.95 3.08 1.36
CA LYS A 45 -6.99 3.90 2.11
C LYS A 45 -6.41 3.13 3.30
N SER A 46 -7.28 2.51 4.11
CA SER A 46 -6.86 1.72 5.26
C SER A 46 -5.97 0.53 4.84
N MET A 47 -6.29 -0.12 3.71
CA MET A 47 -5.44 -1.17 3.13
C MET A 47 -4.07 -0.63 2.72
N ILE A 48 -4.00 0.52 2.04
CA ILE A 48 -2.72 1.16 1.66
C ILE A 48 -1.88 1.47 2.90
N GLU A 49 -2.48 2.04 3.95
CA GLU A 49 -1.76 2.33 5.20
C GLU A 49 -1.18 1.06 5.83
N ASN A 50 -1.95 -0.02 5.87
CA ASN A 50 -1.48 -1.30 6.37
C ASN A 50 -0.35 -1.90 5.50
N LEU A 51 -0.42 -1.78 4.18
CA LEU A 51 0.65 -2.23 3.28
C LEU A 51 1.92 -1.40 3.48
N ARG A 52 1.80 -0.07 3.63
CA ARG A 52 2.93 0.82 3.94
C ARG A 52 3.58 0.47 5.27
N ALA A 53 2.79 0.16 6.30
CA ALA A 53 3.33 -0.29 7.58
C ALA A 53 4.16 -1.57 7.43
N GLN A 54 3.65 -2.56 6.68
CA GLN A 54 4.39 -3.81 6.42
C GLN A 54 5.69 -3.59 5.62
N VAL A 55 5.68 -2.68 4.65
CA VAL A 55 6.87 -2.26 3.90
C VAL A 55 7.90 -1.63 4.83
N ALA A 56 7.48 -0.67 5.66
CA ALA A 56 8.36 -0.02 6.63
C ALA A 56 8.94 -1.00 7.66
N GLU A 57 8.13 -1.95 8.16
CA GLU A 57 8.61 -3.01 9.03
C GLU A 57 9.67 -3.90 8.36
N TYR A 58 9.46 -4.26 7.09
CA TYR A 58 10.41 -5.05 6.32
C TYR A 58 11.72 -4.29 6.12
N GLU A 59 11.66 -3.01 5.73
CA GLU A 59 12.84 -2.15 5.55
C GLU A 59 13.61 -1.97 6.86
N ALA A 60 12.91 -1.76 7.98
CA ALA A 60 13.54 -1.67 9.30
C ALA A 60 14.23 -2.98 9.70
N ARG A 61 13.67 -4.14 9.34
CA ARG A 61 14.32 -5.45 9.57
C ARG A 61 15.54 -5.62 8.68
N GLN A 62 15.47 -5.24 7.40
CA GLN A 62 16.61 -5.29 6.48
C GLN A 62 17.76 -4.39 6.96
N GLN A 63 17.45 -3.19 7.46
CA GLN A 63 18.46 -2.28 8.03
C GLN A 63 19.09 -2.82 9.32
N GLN A 64 18.34 -3.52 10.17
CA GLN A 64 18.89 -4.18 11.36
C GLN A 64 19.72 -5.43 11.03
N LEU A 65 19.38 -6.12 9.94
CA LEU A 65 20.09 -7.30 9.44
C LEU A 65 21.35 -6.94 8.64
N GLN A 66 21.46 -5.70 8.16
CA GLN A 66 22.70 -5.13 7.65
C GLN A 66 23.45 -4.51 8.83
N PRO A 67 24.34 -5.23 9.53
CA PRO A 67 25.23 -4.57 10.49
C PRO A 67 25.96 -3.49 9.70
N ALA A 68 25.94 -2.26 10.23
CA ALA A 68 26.73 -1.16 9.72
C ALA A 68 28.11 -1.69 9.32
N GLY A 69 28.32 -1.79 8.00
CA GLY A 69 29.57 -2.21 7.42
C GLY A 69 30.62 -1.24 7.90
N ARG A 70 31.37 -1.69 8.89
CA ARG A 70 32.63 -1.13 9.36
C ARG A 70 33.51 -0.90 8.14
N GLY A 71 33.77 0.37 7.81
CA GLY A 71 34.66 0.80 6.73
C GLY A 71 34.96 2.27 6.91
#